data_AF-A0A8C2TUC5-F1
#
_entry.id   AF-A0A8C2TUC5-F1
#
_cell.length_a   1.000
_cell.length_b   1.000
_cell.length_c   1.000
_cell.angle_alpha   90.00
_cell.angle_beta   90.00
_cell.angle_gamma   90.00
#
_symmetry.space_group_name_H-M   'P 1'
#
loop_
_entity.id
_entity.type
_entity.pdbx_description
1 polymer ?
#
loop_
_entity_poly.entity_id
_entity_poly.type
_entity_poly.pdbx_seq_one_letter_code
_entity_poly.pdbx_strand_id
1 'polypeptide(L)'
;MHTSWLSLGRHFGGVLLGLGVLAVLLDVMVCVCVCHRTVPTWDSASLLPSRRLLLKRREVVEVERALQAQREVQPPAQHVPPMCACFPSKVGLKPQISFGAMSARRQRAQQRAAEERVRAAQHRAEASRLQQELERLQQHREQLGRRLRSLHVFGAFLQDVQAATGQDVPSMLAHFGALAEVRAVLLQQVEAGRVAVAQGRAQLQQCCKEADNELSSSKEEMLRLRARLEAARPLCEAAQKMLLLGQIRMAVLSLFQLATTRLQVPKDVALEDTEAQLDVLLLCMQDLAAICAELGLCPHVPATTTTQPWHHRAVTAPPSQE
;
A
#
# COMPACT_ATOMS: atom_id res chain seq x y z
N MET A 1 -7.30 27.30 -27.02
CA MET A 1 -6.93 26.80 -25.68
C MET A 1 -7.76 27.55 -24.63
N HIS A 2 -8.94 27.08 -24.22
CA HIS A 2 -9.62 27.57 -22.99
C HIS A 2 -10.90 26.82 -22.60
N THR A 3 -11.22 25.67 -23.20
CA THR A 3 -12.49 24.96 -22.92
C THR A 3 -12.33 23.63 -22.18
N SER A 4 -11.12 23.21 -21.79
CA SER A 4 -10.90 21.89 -21.17
C SER A 4 -10.87 21.88 -19.63
N TRP A 5 -11.02 23.02 -18.95
CA TRP A 5 -10.88 23.10 -17.49
C TRP A 5 -12.22 23.08 -16.71
N LEU A 6 -13.36 23.25 -17.38
CA LEU A 6 -14.68 23.27 -16.72
C LEU A 6 -15.30 21.87 -16.51
N SER A 7 -14.78 20.84 -17.19
CA SER A 7 -15.28 19.46 -17.00
C SER A 7 -14.61 18.72 -15.82
N LEU A 8 -13.51 19.24 -15.28
CA LEU A 8 -12.80 18.62 -14.14
C LEU A 8 -13.35 19.06 -12.77
N GLY A 9 -14.06 20.20 -12.71
CA GLY A 9 -14.66 20.72 -11.48
C GLY A 9 -15.92 19.98 -11.02
N ARG A 10 -16.62 19.27 -11.91
CA ARG A 10 -17.83 18.50 -11.56
C ARG A 10 -17.53 17.12 -10.95
N HIS A 11 -16.37 16.53 -11.25
CA HIS A 11 -15.98 15.25 -10.66
C HIS A 11 -15.38 15.37 -9.25
N PHE A 12 -14.80 16.52 -8.89
CA PHE A 12 -14.27 16.74 -7.54
C PHE A 12 -15.35 17.08 -6.50
N GLY A 13 -16.46 17.71 -6.90
CA GLY A 13 -17.59 17.99 -6.01
C GLY A 13 -18.32 16.75 -5.51
N GLY A 14 -18.39 15.68 -6.33
CA GLY A 14 -19.01 14.41 -5.95
C GLY A 14 -18.19 13.60 -4.94
N VAL A 15 -16.86 13.72 -4.98
CA VAL A 15 -15.95 13.00 -4.07
C VAL A 15 -15.97 13.63 -2.67
N LEU A 16 -16.08 14.96 -2.56
CA LEU A 16 -16.24 15.63 -1.26
C LEU A 16 -17.60 15.35 -0.61
N LEU A 17 -18.68 15.26 -1.40
CA LEU A 17 -20.01 14.86 -0.87
C LEU A 17 -20.03 13.39 -0.42
N GLY A 18 -19.34 12.50 -1.12
CA GLY A 18 -19.19 11.09 -0.72
C GLY A 18 -18.41 10.91 0.59
N LEU A 19 -17.36 11.71 0.81
CA LEU A 19 -16.58 11.70 2.05
C LEU A 19 -17.38 12.24 3.25
N GLY A 20 -18.23 13.25 3.04
CA GLY A 20 -19.14 13.76 4.07
C GLY A 20 -20.19 12.74 4.51
N VAL A 21 -20.74 11.97 3.58
CA VAL A 21 -21.70 10.90 3.88
C VAL A 21 -21.02 9.72 4.59
N LEU A 22 -19.79 9.38 4.22
CA LEU A 22 -19.00 8.35 4.91
C LEU A 22 -18.66 8.75 6.36
N ALA A 23 -18.34 10.03 6.60
CA ALA A 23 -18.05 10.54 7.94
C ALA A 23 -19.27 10.44 8.87
N VAL A 24 -20.47 10.76 8.38
CA VAL A 24 -21.73 10.64 9.14
C VAL A 24 -22.09 9.17 9.40
N LEU A 25 -21.82 8.27 8.43
CA LEU A 25 -22.01 6.82 8.61
C LEU A 25 -21.02 6.22 9.62
N LEU A 26 -19.77 6.69 9.64
CA LEU A 26 -18.76 6.30 10.62
C LEU A 26 -19.12 6.79 12.03
N ASP A 27 -19.63 8.01 12.19
CA ASP A 27 -20.09 8.53 13.49
C ASP A 27 -21.32 7.76 14.03
N VAL A 28 -22.27 7.42 13.15
CA VAL A 28 -23.43 6.60 13.51
C VAL A 28 -22.99 5.16 13.85
N MET A 29 -22.00 4.60 13.15
CA MET A 29 -21.49 3.25 13.40
C MET A 29 -20.64 3.17 14.68
N VAL A 30 -19.83 4.19 14.99
CA VAL A 30 -19.11 4.30 16.27
C VAL A 30 -20.10 4.45 17.43
N CYS A 31 -21.20 5.20 17.24
CA CYS A 31 -22.26 5.31 18.23
C CYS A 31 -22.97 3.97 18.48
N VAL A 32 -23.28 3.20 17.43
CA VAL A 32 -23.90 1.86 17.55
C VAL A 32 -22.94 0.83 18.17
N CYS A 33 -21.65 0.86 17.84
CA CYS A 33 -20.64 -0.04 18.41
C CYS A 33 -20.32 0.25 19.89
N VAL A 34 -20.38 1.51 20.32
CA VAL A 34 -20.22 1.88 21.75
C VAL A 34 -21.45 1.47 22.57
N CYS A 35 -22.65 1.51 21.99
CA CYS A 35 -23.88 1.09 22.68
C CYS A 35 -24.05 -0.43 22.84
N HIS A 36 -23.34 -1.26 22.06
CA HIS A 36 -23.47 -2.72 22.13
C HIS A 36 -22.56 -3.39 23.19
N ARG A 37 -21.68 -2.61 23.85
CA ARG A 37 -20.77 -3.11 24.91
C ARG A 37 -21.25 -2.87 26.34
N THR A 38 -22.38 -2.22 26.53
CA THR A 38 -23.01 -2.02 27.84
C THR A 38 -24.39 -2.67 27.85
N VAL A 39 -24.42 -4.00 27.70
CA VAL A 39 -25.55 -4.78 28.22
C VAL A 39 -25.40 -4.73 29.75
N PRO A 40 -26.28 -4.04 30.48
CA PRO A 40 -26.29 -4.19 31.93
C PRO A 40 -26.72 -5.61 32.21
N THR A 41 -25.89 -6.36 32.93
CA THR A 41 -26.34 -7.57 33.61
C THR A 41 -27.47 -7.13 34.55
N TRP A 42 -28.72 -7.39 34.17
CA TRP A 42 -29.87 -7.11 35.00
C TRP A 42 -29.81 -8.02 36.21
N ASP A 43 -29.13 -7.56 37.25
CA ASP A 43 -29.22 -8.17 38.56
C ASP A 43 -30.70 -8.24 38.94
N SER A 44 -31.07 -9.42 39.43
CA SER A 44 -32.39 -9.91 39.82
C SER A 44 -33.17 -9.02 40.79
N ALA A 45 -32.59 -7.89 41.22
CA ALA A 45 -33.12 -6.96 42.20
C ALA A 45 -33.98 -5.82 41.62
N SER A 46 -33.98 -5.61 40.29
CA SER A 46 -34.74 -4.52 39.64
C SER A 46 -35.97 -5.05 38.88
N LEU A 47 -36.93 -5.63 39.61
CA LEU A 47 -38.23 -5.96 39.01
C LEU A 47 -38.90 -4.66 38.51
N LEU A 48 -39.09 -4.56 37.18
CA LEU A 48 -39.85 -3.47 36.54
C LEU A 48 -41.15 -3.19 37.32
N PRO A 49 -41.59 -1.92 37.44
CA PRO A 49 -42.82 -1.56 38.15
C PRO A 49 -44.02 -2.43 37.74
N SER A 50 -44.09 -2.80 36.45
CA SER A 50 -45.12 -3.68 35.89
C SER A 50 -45.12 -5.09 36.49
N ARG A 51 -43.95 -5.69 36.76
CA ARG A 51 -43.85 -7.03 37.34
C ARG A 51 -44.16 -7.02 38.84
N ARG A 52 -43.78 -5.96 39.56
CA ARG A 52 -44.13 -5.75 40.98
C ARG A 52 -45.64 -5.57 41.15
N LEU A 53 -46.29 -4.85 40.24
CA LEU A 53 -47.73 -4.64 40.24
C LEU A 53 -48.50 -5.94 39.95
N LEU A 54 -48.00 -6.78 39.04
CA LEU A 54 -48.58 -8.11 38.78
C LEU A 54 -48.44 -9.06 39.98
N LEU A 55 -47.29 -9.06 40.67
CA LEU A 55 -47.10 -9.84 41.90
C LEU A 55 -48.06 -9.38 43.00
N LYS A 56 -48.18 -8.06 43.21
CA LYS A 56 -49.14 -7.52 44.19
C LYS A 56 -50.59 -7.83 43.85
N ARG A 57 -50.98 -7.83 42.56
CA ARG A 57 -52.31 -8.28 42.14
C ARG A 57 -52.56 -9.75 42.45
N ARG A 58 -51.56 -10.63 42.32
CA ARG A 58 -51.68 -12.05 42.71
C ARG A 58 -51.83 -12.21 44.22
N GLU A 59 -51.00 -11.51 45.00
CA GLU A 59 -51.10 -11.51 46.47
C GLU A 59 -52.47 -11.03 46.96
N VAL A 60 -53.05 -9.99 46.35
CA VAL A 60 -54.41 -9.51 46.70
C VAL A 60 -55.47 -10.57 46.41
N VAL A 61 -55.38 -11.26 45.27
CA VAL A 61 -56.32 -12.35 44.93
C VAL A 61 -56.16 -13.53 45.88
N GLU A 62 -54.95 -13.85 46.31
CA GLU A 62 -54.69 -14.92 47.30
C GLU A 62 -55.24 -14.57 48.68
N VAL A 63 -55.06 -13.32 49.13
CA VAL A 63 -55.62 -12.82 50.39
C VAL A 63 -57.15 -12.77 50.33
N GLU A 64 -57.73 -12.34 49.22
CA GLU A 64 -59.18 -12.31 49.03
C GLU A 64 -59.77 -13.73 49.03
N ARG A 65 -59.10 -14.70 48.38
CA ARG A 65 -59.48 -16.12 48.46
C ARG A 65 -59.35 -16.68 49.88
N ALA A 66 -58.30 -16.32 50.63
CA ALA A 66 -58.13 -16.74 52.02
C ALA A 66 -59.19 -16.14 52.95
N LEU A 67 -59.57 -14.88 52.74
CA LEU A 67 -60.68 -14.23 53.46
C LEU A 67 -62.04 -14.83 53.10
N GLN A 68 -62.25 -15.18 51.83
CA GLN A 68 -63.46 -15.86 51.38
C GLN A 68 -63.56 -17.26 51.99
N ALA A 69 -62.45 -18.02 52.05
CA ALA A 69 -62.40 -19.30 52.74
C ALA A 69 -62.66 -19.17 54.25
N GLN A 70 -62.16 -18.10 54.91
CA GLN A 70 -62.53 -17.80 56.30
C GLN A 70 -64.02 -17.49 56.47
N ARG A 71 -64.64 -16.80 55.50
CA ARG A 71 -66.08 -16.51 55.52
C ARG A 71 -66.96 -17.75 55.31
N GLU A 72 -66.50 -18.74 54.57
CA GLU A 72 -67.22 -20.00 54.36
C GLU A 72 -67.10 -20.95 55.56
N VAL A 73 -66.00 -20.87 56.35
CA VAL A 73 -65.81 -21.63 57.59
C VAL A 73 -66.50 -20.98 58.80
N GLN A 74 -66.86 -19.71 58.69
CA GLN A 74 -67.68 -19.03 59.69
C GLN A 74 -69.16 -19.34 59.44
N PRO A 75 -69.92 -19.91 60.39
CA PRO A 75 -71.34 -20.18 60.17
C PRO A 75 -72.06 -18.86 59.87
N PRO A 76 -73.08 -18.86 58.98
CA PRO A 76 -73.80 -17.65 58.62
C PRO A 76 -74.33 -17.00 59.89
N ALA A 77 -74.01 -15.72 60.07
CA ALA A 77 -74.56 -14.92 61.14
C ALA A 77 -76.08 -15.08 61.13
N GLN A 78 -76.58 -15.68 62.21
CA GLN A 78 -78.00 -15.91 62.42
C GLN A 78 -78.76 -14.59 62.24
N HIS A 79 -79.94 -14.69 61.62
CA HIS A 79 -80.91 -13.60 61.49
C HIS A 79 -81.00 -12.81 62.80
N VAL A 80 -80.63 -11.53 62.77
CA VAL A 80 -80.99 -10.60 63.83
C VAL A 80 -82.48 -10.28 63.63
N PRO A 81 -83.39 -10.69 64.54
CA PRO A 81 -84.80 -10.39 64.38
C PRO A 81 -85.07 -8.90 64.63
N PRO A 82 -86.10 -8.30 64.00
CA PRO A 82 -86.50 -6.93 64.31
C PRO A 82 -87.14 -6.92 65.69
N MET A 83 -86.43 -6.41 66.70
CA MET A 83 -86.97 -6.31 68.05
C MET A 83 -87.82 -5.04 68.17
N CYS A 84 -89.10 -5.17 67.81
CA CYS A 84 -90.15 -4.27 68.28
C CYS A 84 -91.27 -5.09 68.96
N ALA A 85 -91.66 -4.58 70.15
CA ALA A 85 -92.82 -4.92 70.96
C ALA A 85 -92.79 -6.23 71.79
N CYS A 86 -92.54 -6.08 73.10
CA CYS A 86 -93.58 -6.13 74.15
C CYS A 86 -92.96 -5.94 75.54
N PHE A 87 -93.39 -4.90 76.25
CA PHE A 87 -93.10 -4.71 77.67
C PHE A 87 -93.93 -5.68 78.51
N PRO A 88 -93.40 -6.12 79.66
CA PRO A 88 -94.21 -6.12 80.86
C PRO A 88 -93.62 -5.19 81.92
N SER A 89 -94.52 -4.44 82.50
CA SER A 89 -94.36 -3.48 83.57
C SER A 89 -93.67 -4.09 84.78
N LYS A 90 -92.48 -3.58 85.13
CA LYS A 90 -92.03 -3.48 86.52
C LYS A 90 -91.49 -2.07 86.75
N VAL A 91 -92.24 -1.34 87.55
CA VAL A 91 -91.92 -0.03 88.10
C VAL A 91 -90.64 -0.16 88.94
N GLY A 92 -89.65 0.66 88.62
CA GLY A 92 -88.41 0.73 89.38
C GLY A 92 -87.29 1.43 88.61
N LEU A 93 -87.24 2.76 88.76
CA LEU A 93 -86.17 3.67 88.33
C LEU A 93 -86.06 3.91 86.81
N LYS A 94 -86.73 4.98 86.38
CA LYS A 94 -86.42 5.72 85.16
C LYS A 94 -84.92 6.08 85.17
N PRO A 95 -84.10 5.71 84.17
CA PRO A 95 -82.89 6.47 83.95
C PRO A 95 -83.33 7.79 83.30
N GLN A 96 -83.19 8.89 84.02
CA GLN A 96 -83.14 10.21 83.41
C GLN A 96 -81.94 10.20 82.44
N ILE A 97 -82.15 9.79 81.19
CA ILE A 97 -81.20 10.10 80.13
C ILE A 97 -81.31 11.62 79.98
N SER A 98 -80.33 12.33 80.53
CA SER A 98 -80.30 13.78 80.44
C SER A 98 -80.34 14.18 78.96
N PHE A 99 -81.12 15.20 78.63
CA PHE A 99 -81.17 15.78 77.28
C PHE A 99 -79.76 16.06 76.71
N GLY A 100 -78.80 16.36 77.59
CA GLY A 100 -77.38 16.52 77.28
C GLY A 100 -76.67 15.26 76.75
N ALA A 101 -77.00 14.05 77.24
CA ALA A 101 -76.37 12.82 76.77
C ALA A 101 -76.79 12.45 75.33
N MET A 102 -78.07 12.66 74.99
CA MET A 102 -78.60 12.44 73.65
C MET A 102 -78.14 13.49 72.64
N SER A 103 -78.07 14.76 73.05
CA SER A 103 -77.51 15.83 72.20
C SER A 103 -76.02 15.62 71.93
N ALA A 104 -75.23 15.19 72.92
CA ALA A 104 -73.82 14.85 72.74
C ALA A 104 -73.60 13.61 71.84
N ARG A 105 -74.48 12.61 71.90
CA ARG A 105 -74.45 11.46 70.98
C ARG A 105 -74.81 11.88 69.54
N ARG A 106 -75.81 12.74 69.39
CA ARG A 106 -76.21 13.32 68.09
C ARG A 106 -75.08 14.15 67.47
N GLN A 107 -74.42 14.99 68.27
CA GLN A 107 -73.29 15.80 67.82
C GLN A 107 -72.10 14.92 67.39
N ARG A 108 -71.75 13.87 68.14
CA ARG A 108 -70.70 12.92 67.73
C ARG A 108 -71.04 12.15 66.46
N ALA A 109 -72.30 11.73 66.28
CA ALA A 109 -72.76 11.10 65.05
C ALA A 109 -72.69 12.07 63.86
N GLN A 110 -73.06 13.33 64.06
CA GLN A 110 -72.94 14.38 63.05
C GLN A 110 -71.48 14.68 62.69
N GLN A 111 -70.58 14.72 63.67
CA GLN A 111 -69.14 14.90 63.45
C GLN A 111 -68.53 13.73 62.66
N ARG A 112 -68.83 12.48 63.03
CA ARG A 112 -68.38 11.30 62.26
C ARG A 112 -68.89 11.31 60.83
N ALA A 113 -70.18 11.61 60.65
CA ALA A 113 -70.75 11.76 59.31
C ALA A 113 -70.11 12.92 58.53
N ALA A 114 -69.69 14.00 59.19
CA ALA A 114 -68.96 15.09 58.54
C ALA A 114 -67.53 14.66 58.16
N GLU A 115 -66.79 14.02 59.07
CA GLU A 115 -65.45 13.48 58.81
C GLU A 115 -65.45 12.45 57.68
N GLU A 116 -66.44 11.54 57.66
CA GLU A 116 -66.62 10.57 56.58
C GLU A 116 -66.91 11.25 55.25
N ARG A 117 -67.70 12.33 55.24
CA ARG A 117 -67.91 13.14 54.02
C ARG A 117 -66.63 13.81 53.56
N VAL A 118 -65.81 14.34 54.47
CA VAL A 118 -64.51 14.92 54.12
C VAL A 118 -63.57 13.85 53.56
N ARG A 119 -63.45 12.68 54.20
CA ARG A 119 -62.63 11.56 53.71
C ARG A 119 -63.11 11.04 52.36
N ALA A 120 -64.42 10.90 52.17
CA ALA A 120 -65.01 10.50 50.89
C ALA A 120 -64.75 11.55 49.80
N ALA A 121 -64.80 12.85 50.12
CA ALA A 121 -64.45 13.91 49.20
C ALA A 121 -62.96 13.87 48.82
N GLN A 122 -62.06 13.63 49.78
CA GLN A 122 -60.62 13.45 49.53
C GLN A 122 -60.35 12.28 48.60
N HIS A 123 -60.92 11.09 48.88
CA HIS A 123 -60.75 9.93 48.01
C HIS A 123 -61.34 10.12 46.61
N ARG A 124 -62.46 10.85 46.49
CA ARG A 124 -63.02 11.21 45.18
C ARG A 124 -62.10 12.16 44.42
N ALA A 125 -61.51 13.14 45.09
CA ALA A 125 -60.54 14.05 44.48
C ALA A 125 -59.28 13.29 44.03
N GLU A 126 -58.75 12.40 44.85
CA GLU A 126 -57.61 11.54 44.51
C GLU A 126 -57.93 10.61 43.33
N ALA A 127 -59.10 9.97 43.33
CA ALA A 127 -59.55 9.12 42.22
C ALA A 127 -59.63 9.93 40.92
N SER A 128 -60.19 11.14 40.95
CA SER A 128 -60.26 12.01 39.77
C SER A 128 -58.87 12.45 39.28
N ARG A 129 -57.93 12.72 40.20
CA ARG A 129 -56.54 13.07 39.85
C ARG A 129 -55.84 11.89 39.17
N LEU A 130 -55.96 10.68 39.74
CA LEU A 130 -55.36 9.48 39.16
C LEU A 130 -55.98 9.12 37.81
N GLN A 131 -57.28 9.35 37.63
CA GLN A 131 -57.94 9.19 36.33
C GLN A 131 -57.35 10.13 35.28
N GLN A 132 -57.16 11.40 35.61
CA GLN A 132 -56.52 12.36 34.70
C GLN A 132 -55.07 11.99 34.37
N GLU A 133 -54.29 11.51 35.36
CA GLU A 133 -52.93 11.04 35.12
C GLU A 133 -52.89 9.80 34.21
N LEU A 134 -53.82 8.86 34.39
CA LEU A 134 -53.97 7.70 33.52
C LEU A 134 -54.34 8.10 32.09
N GLU A 135 -55.27 9.02 31.90
CA GLU A 135 -55.65 9.53 30.59
C GLU A 135 -54.45 10.18 29.87
N ARG A 136 -53.67 11.01 30.58
CA ARG A 136 -52.44 11.63 30.01
C ARG A 136 -51.42 10.59 29.59
N LEU A 137 -51.19 9.56 30.42
CA LEU A 137 -50.26 8.48 30.09
C LEU A 137 -50.76 7.64 28.90
N GLN A 138 -52.07 7.40 28.80
CA GLN A 138 -52.66 6.71 27.67
C GLN A 138 -52.48 7.50 26.38
N GLN A 139 -52.75 8.81 26.40
CA GLN A 139 -52.53 9.71 25.26
C GLN A 139 -51.05 9.71 24.83
N HIS A 140 -50.13 9.77 25.79
CA HIS A 140 -48.69 9.74 25.49
C HIS A 140 -48.25 8.41 24.88
N ARG A 141 -48.75 7.28 25.40
CA ARG A 141 -48.50 5.95 24.84
C ARG A 141 -49.01 5.85 23.40
N GLU A 142 -50.20 6.38 23.13
CA GLU A 142 -50.76 6.41 21.77
C GLU A 142 -49.92 7.26 20.82
N GLN A 143 -49.44 8.43 21.28
CA GLN A 143 -48.57 9.29 20.50
C GLN A 143 -47.25 8.59 20.14
N LEU A 144 -46.60 7.94 21.11
CA LEU A 144 -45.41 7.13 20.86
C LEU A 144 -45.71 5.96 19.92
N GLY A 145 -46.84 5.29 20.10
CA GLY A 145 -47.29 4.24 19.20
C GLY A 145 -47.48 4.72 17.76
N ARG A 146 -48.01 5.94 17.56
CA ARG A 146 -48.11 6.56 16.22
C ARG A 146 -46.73 6.84 15.63
N ARG A 147 -45.79 7.36 16.41
CA ARG A 147 -44.40 7.61 15.97
C ARG A 147 -43.66 6.33 15.61
N LEU A 148 -43.84 5.27 16.39
CA LEU A 148 -43.23 3.97 16.08
C LEU A 148 -43.81 3.37 14.80
N ARG A 149 -45.13 3.46 14.60
CA ARG A 149 -45.76 3.02 13.34
C ARG A 149 -45.26 3.81 12.13
N SER A 150 -45.04 5.12 12.25
CA SER A 150 -44.45 5.89 11.15
C SER A 150 -43.01 5.51 10.85
N LEU A 151 -42.22 5.17 11.88
CA LEU A 151 -40.83 4.71 11.70
C LEU A 151 -40.74 3.29 11.13
N HIS A 152 -41.72 2.45 11.42
CA HIS A 152 -41.76 1.07 10.93
C HIS A 152 -41.79 1.00 9.40
N VAL A 153 -42.44 1.96 8.73
CA VAL A 153 -42.47 2.04 7.26
C VAL A 153 -41.06 2.18 6.67
N PHE A 154 -40.20 3.00 7.30
CA PHE A 154 -38.80 3.12 6.87
C PHE A 154 -38.00 1.85 7.14
N GLY A 155 -38.25 1.20 8.28
CA GLY A 155 -37.61 -0.09 8.59
C GLY A 155 -37.96 -1.17 7.57
N ALA A 156 -39.23 -1.31 7.20
CA ALA A 156 -39.69 -2.25 6.18
C ALA A 156 -39.08 -1.93 4.80
N PHE A 157 -39.09 -0.65 4.39
CA PHE A 157 -38.45 -0.23 3.14
C PHE A 157 -36.96 -0.58 3.10
N LEU A 158 -36.21 -0.35 4.17
CA LEU A 158 -34.78 -0.70 4.23
C LEU A 158 -34.55 -2.21 4.14
N GLN A 159 -35.43 -3.02 4.74
CA GLN A 159 -35.39 -4.48 4.62
C GLN A 159 -35.71 -4.94 3.20
N ASP A 160 -36.71 -4.35 2.54
CA ASP A 160 -37.06 -4.65 1.15
C ASP A 160 -35.91 -4.27 0.20
N VAL A 161 -35.27 -3.11 0.42
CA VAL A 161 -34.07 -2.72 -0.33
C VAL A 161 -32.93 -3.70 -0.10
N GLN A 162 -32.71 -4.15 1.14
CA GLN A 162 -31.68 -5.15 1.45
C GLN A 162 -31.97 -6.48 0.74
N ALA A 163 -33.23 -6.94 0.77
CA ALA A 163 -33.66 -8.17 0.10
C ALA A 163 -33.56 -8.05 -1.44
N ALA A 164 -33.97 -6.93 -2.02
CA ALA A 164 -33.92 -6.66 -3.45
C ALA A 164 -32.49 -6.47 -3.97
N THR A 165 -31.61 -5.87 -3.17
CA THR A 165 -30.19 -5.71 -3.52
C THR A 165 -29.45 -7.04 -3.49
N GLY A 166 -29.98 -8.07 -2.79
CA GLY A 166 -29.49 -9.44 -2.81
C GLY A 166 -28.08 -9.64 -2.24
N GLN A 167 -27.42 -8.57 -1.79
CA GLN A 167 -26.04 -8.58 -1.30
C GLN A 167 -25.99 -8.25 0.19
N ASP A 168 -25.30 -9.13 0.92
CA ASP A 168 -24.95 -8.93 2.31
C ASP A 168 -23.91 -7.79 2.43
N VAL A 169 -24.34 -6.65 2.95
CA VAL A 169 -23.50 -5.46 3.12
C VAL A 169 -22.18 -5.76 3.86
N PRO A 170 -22.17 -6.53 4.96
CA PRO A 170 -20.94 -7.04 5.57
C PRO A 170 -20.00 -7.77 4.59
N SER A 171 -20.54 -8.69 3.78
CA SER A 171 -19.74 -9.42 2.80
C SER A 171 -19.15 -8.52 1.71
N MET A 172 -19.89 -7.51 1.25
CA MET A 172 -19.36 -6.50 0.32
C MET A 172 -18.23 -5.70 0.95
N LEU A 173 -18.41 -5.24 2.19
CA LEU A 173 -17.38 -4.49 2.91
C LEU A 173 -16.12 -5.33 3.12
N ALA A 174 -16.25 -6.62 3.43
CA ALA A 174 -15.13 -7.55 3.52
C ALA A 174 -14.40 -7.70 2.17
N HIS A 175 -15.14 -7.81 1.06
CA HIS A 175 -14.56 -7.86 -0.27
C HIS A 175 -13.80 -6.57 -0.64
N PHE A 176 -14.38 -5.40 -0.36
CA PHE A 176 -13.69 -4.12 -0.56
C PHE A 176 -12.45 -4.00 0.31
N GLY A 177 -12.50 -4.47 1.57
CA GLY A 177 -11.34 -4.55 2.44
C GLY A 177 -10.23 -5.39 1.81
N ALA A 178 -10.54 -6.60 1.35
CA ALA A 178 -9.57 -7.47 0.68
C ALA A 178 -8.99 -6.82 -0.59
N LEU A 179 -9.81 -6.16 -1.40
CA LEU A 179 -9.34 -5.43 -2.59
C LEU A 179 -8.41 -4.27 -2.23
N ALA A 180 -8.69 -3.54 -1.15
CA ALA A 180 -7.85 -2.46 -0.67
C ALA A 180 -6.48 -2.98 -0.21
N GLU A 181 -6.45 -4.11 0.50
CA GLU A 181 -5.20 -4.78 0.91
C GLU A 181 -4.39 -5.24 -0.30
N VAL A 182 -5.03 -5.92 -1.26
CA VAL A 182 -4.37 -6.33 -2.51
C VAL A 182 -3.79 -5.12 -3.25
N ARG A 183 -4.54 -4.01 -3.32
CA ARG A 183 -4.05 -2.75 -3.91
C ARG A 183 -2.82 -2.22 -3.18
N ALA A 184 -2.79 -2.27 -1.85
CA ALA A 184 -1.63 -1.83 -1.07
C ALA A 184 -0.38 -2.67 -1.39
N VAL A 185 -0.53 -4.01 -1.43
CA VAL A 185 0.57 -4.93 -1.79
C VAL A 185 1.06 -4.67 -3.20
N LEU A 186 0.16 -4.49 -4.18
CA LEU A 186 0.55 -4.20 -5.56
C LEU A 186 1.31 -2.88 -5.69
N LEU A 187 0.88 -1.83 -4.98
CA LEU A 187 1.59 -0.55 -4.97
C LEU A 187 3.00 -0.69 -4.39
N GLN A 188 3.16 -1.46 -3.31
CA GLN A 188 4.46 -1.74 -2.73
C GLN A 188 5.36 -2.50 -3.70
N GLN A 189 4.83 -3.49 -4.41
CA GLN A 189 5.57 -4.25 -5.43
C GLN A 189 5.99 -3.37 -6.61
N VAL A 190 5.12 -2.49 -7.08
CA VAL A 190 5.44 -1.54 -8.16
C VAL A 190 6.58 -0.63 -7.74
N GLU A 191 6.56 -0.12 -6.51
CA GLU A 191 7.61 0.77 -6.02
C GLU A 191 8.94 0.04 -5.82
N ALA A 192 8.91 -1.17 -5.25
CA ALA A 192 10.09 -2.04 -5.17
C ALA A 192 10.67 -2.36 -6.55
N GLY A 193 9.81 -2.66 -7.54
CA GLY A 193 10.20 -2.89 -8.92
C GLY A 193 10.84 -1.65 -9.56
N ARG A 194 10.28 -0.46 -9.32
CA ARG A 194 10.87 0.81 -9.79
C ARG A 194 12.26 1.04 -9.22
N VAL A 195 12.44 0.81 -7.92
CA VAL A 195 13.74 0.95 -7.25
C VAL A 195 14.74 -0.06 -7.82
N ALA A 196 14.36 -1.33 -7.98
CA ALA A 196 15.24 -2.35 -8.55
C ALA A 196 15.67 -2.01 -9.99
N VAL A 197 14.74 -1.53 -10.82
CA VAL A 197 15.03 -1.09 -12.18
C VAL A 197 15.95 0.14 -12.20
N ALA A 198 15.72 1.12 -11.31
CA ALA A 198 16.59 2.29 -11.21
C ALA A 198 18.02 1.91 -10.79
N GLN A 199 18.15 0.99 -9.82
CA GLN A 199 19.45 0.46 -9.39
C GLN A 199 20.16 -0.28 -10.54
N GLY A 200 19.45 -1.16 -11.26
CA GLY A 200 20.02 -1.85 -12.42
C GLY A 200 20.49 -0.90 -13.52
N ARG A 201 19.73 0.17 -13.80
CA ARG A 201 20.17 1.21 -14.76
C ARG A 201 21.41 1.96 -14.27
N ALA A 202 21.50 2.29 -12.98
CA ALA A 202 22.66 2.96 -12.41
C ALA A 202 23.92 2.06 -12.48
N GLN A 203 23.77 0.77 -12.17
CA GLN A 203 24.85 -0.21 -12.30
C GLN A 203 25.32 -0.32 -13.76
N LEU A 204 24.40 -0.46 -14.71
CA LEU A 204 24.75 -0.53 -16.12
C LEU A 204 25.47 0.74 -16.59
N GLN A 205 24.98 1.92 -16.20
CA GLN A 205 25.65 3.19 -16.52
C GLN A 205 27.07 3.26 -15.96
N GLN A 206 27.28 2.73 -14.76
CA GLN A 206 28.60 2.67 -14.15
C GLN A 206 29.53 1.72 -14.92
N CYS A 207 29.07 0.51 -15.25
CA CYS A 207 29.84 -0.44 -16.05
C CYS A 207 30.18 0.11 -17.44
N CYS A 208 29.25 0.81 -18.10
CA CYS A 208 29.52 1.44 -19.39
C CYS A 208 30.60 2.52 -19.27
N LYS A 209 30.54 3.39 -18.25
CA LYS A 209 31.58 4.40 -18.02
C LYS A 209 32.95 3.78 -17.74
N GLU A 210 32.99 2.70 -16.97
CA GLU A 210 34.22 1.96 -16.69
C GLU A 210 34.80 1.38 -17.97
N ALA A 211 33.99 0.71 -18.79
CA ALA A 211 34.41 0.18 -20.09
C ALA A 211 34.88 1.28 -21.06
N ASP A 212 34.21 2.43 -21.10
CA ASP A 212 34.62 3.58 -21.92
C ASP A 212 35.96 4.15 -21.47
N ASN A 213 36.20 4.22 -20.16
CA ASN A 213 37.48 4.66 -19.60
C ASN A 213 38.61 3.66 -19.90
N GLU A 214 38.34 2.36 -19.78
CA GLU A 214 39.29 1.29 -20.14
C GLU A 214 39.63 1.30 -21.63
N LEU A 215 38.62 1.46 -22.49
CA LEU A 215 38.82 1.57 -23.92
C LEU A 215 39.66 2.82 -24.26
N SER A 216 39.38 3.93 -23.60
CA SER A 216 40.11 5.18 -23.79
C SER A 216 41.58 5.05 -23.35
N SER A 217 41.84 4.44 -22.18
CA SER A 217 43.22 4.22 -21.69
C SER A 217 44.00 3.25 -22.58
N SER A 218 43.36 2.16 -23.04
CA SER A 218 43.95 1.22 -24.00
C SER A 218 44.28 1.91 -25.33
N LYS A 219 43.39 2.78 -25.83
CA LYS A 219 43.62 3.57 -27.05
C LYS A 219 44.79 4.53 -26.89
N GLU A 220 44.89 5.21 -25.75
CA GLU A 220 46.04 6.07 -25.44
C GLU A 220 47.36 5.29 -25.40
N GLU A 221 47.36 4.11 -24.79
CA GLU A 221 48.54 3.23 -24.77
C GLU A 221 48.92 2.75 -26.17
N MET A 222 47.95 2.33 -26.98
CA MET A 222 48.14 1.97 -28.38
C MET A 222 48.77 3.11 -29.19
N LEU A 223 48.26 4.33 -29.03
CA LEU A 223 48.81 5.52 -29.68
C LEU A 223 50.24 5.80 -29.22
N ARG A 224 50.54 5.63 -27.92
CA ARG A 224 51.88 5.80 -27.36
C ARG A 224 52.87 4.76 -27.90
N LEU A 225 52.47 3.50 -28.00
CA LEU A 225 53.30 2.44 -28.57
C LEU A 225 53.55 2.66 -30.07
N ARG A 226 52.52 3.08 -30.81
CA ARG A 226 52.65 3.45 -32.23
C ARG A 226 53.67 4.57 -32.41
N ALA A 227 53.57 5.64 -31.62
CA ALA A 227 54.53 6.75 -31.66
C ALA A 227 55.97 6.31 -31.39
N ARG A 228 56.19 5.41 -30.41
CA ARG A 228 57.52 4.84 -30.12
C ARG A 228 58.07 4.02 -31.29
N LEU A 229 57.22 3.23 -31.94
CA LEU A 229 57.61 2.43 -33.10
C LEU A 229 58.01 3.33 -34.27
N GLU A 230 57.19 4.34 -34.60
CA GLU A 230 57.52 5.28 -35.67
C GLU A 230 58.79 6.09 -35.36
N ALA A 231 59.04 6.43 -34.09
CA ALA A 231 60.28 7.09 -33.68
C ALA A 231 61.52 6.19 -33.79
N ALA A 232 61.39 4.88 -33.56
CA ALA A 232 62.49 3.92 -33.65
C ALA A 232 62.77 3.43 -35.08
N ARG A 233 61.76 3.47 -35.96
CA ARG A 233 61.83 3.04 -37.35
C ARG A 233 63.02 3.61 -38.15
N PRO A 234 63.32 4.92 -38.13
CA PRO A 234 64.45 5.45 -38.90
C PRO A 234 65.80 4.92 -38.40
N LEU A 235 65.94 4.65 -37.09
CA LEU A 235 67.16 4.08 -36.52
C LEU A 235 67.37 2.63 -37.00
N CYS A 236 66.30 1.82 -37.02
CA CYS A 236 66.36 0.46 -37.54
C CYS A 236 66.70 0.44 -39.04
N GLU A 237 66.09 1.33 -39.84
CA GLU A 237 66.39 1.47 -41.27
C GLU A 237 67.83 1.92 -41.51
N ALA A 238 68.36 2.84 -40.68
CA ALA A 238 69.74 3.29 -40.75
C ALA A 238 70.72 2.15 -40.41
N ALA A 239 70.45 1.37 -39.36
CA ALA A 239 71.26 0.22 -38.97
C ALA A 239 71.30 -0.85 -40.08
N GLN A 240 70.17 -1.14 -40.73
CA GLN A 240 70.12 -2.06 -41.88
C GLN A 240 70.97 -1.55 -43.06
N LYS A 241 70.85 -0.27 -43.41
CA LYS A 241 71.65 0.34 -44.49
C LYS A 241 73.15 0.30 -44.17
N MET A 242 73.53 0.57 -42.92
CA MET A 242 74.92 0.52 -42.47
C MET A 242 75.48 -0.90 -42.51
N LEU A 243 74.70 -1.91 -42.13
CA LEU A 243 75.09 -3.31 -42.23
C LEU A 243 75.33 -3.72 -43.69
N LEU A 244 74.41 -3.36 -44.61
CA LEU A 244 74.57 -3.63 -46.04
C LEU A 244 75.82 -2.97 -46.61
N LEU A 245 76.08 -1.70 -46.24
CA LEU A 245 77.29 -0.99 -46.65
C LEU A 245 78.55 -1.71 -46.14
N GLY A 246 78.55 -2.17 -44.89
CA GLY A 246 79.65 -2.96 -44.33
C GLY A 246 79.88 -4.28 -45.08
N GLN A 247 78.81 -5.00 -45.44
CA GLN A 247 78.90 -6.23 -46.24
C GLN A 247 79.49 -5.97 -47.63
N ILE A 248 79.04 -4.91 -48.32
CA ILE A 248 79.59 -4.50 -49.62
C ILE A 248 81.09 -4.20 -49.49
N ARG A 249 81.46 -3.40 -48.48
CA ARG A 249 82.86 -3.04 -48.21
C ARG A 249 83.75 -4.26 -47.99
N MET A 250 83.28 -5.23 -47.22
CA MET A 250 84.01 -6.49 -47.01
C MET A 250 84.13 -7.32 -48.29
N ALA A 251 83.09 -7.38 -49.12
CA ALA A 251 83.12 -8.10 -50.38
C ALA A 251 84.09 -7.44 -51.39
N VAL A 252 84.05 -6.11 -51.50
CA VAL A 252 84.98 -5.32 -52.33
C VAL A 252 86.42 -5.54 -51.90
N LEU A 253 86.71 -5.41 -50.60
CA LEU A 253 88.05 -5.63 -50.06
C LEU A 253 88.53 -7.06 -50.37
N SER A 254 87.66 -8.06 -50.22
CA SER A 254 87.99 -9.46 -50.50
C SER A 254 88.32 -9.68 -51.98
N LEU A 255 87.54 -9.08 -52.89
CA LEU A 255 87.79 -9.12 -54.33
C LEU A 255 89.07 -8.39 -54.71
N PHE A 256 89.33 -7.22 -54.12
CA PHE A 256 90.55 -6.45 -54.33
C PHE A 256 91.79 -7.24 -53.87
N GLN A 257 91.72 -7.91 -52.72
CA GLN A 257 92.78 -8.82 -52.27
C GLN A 257 92.99 -10.00 -53.23
N LEU A 258 91.93 -10.57 -53.77
CA LEU A 258 92.04 -11.63 -54.79
C LEU A 258 92.68 -11.10 -56.08
N ALA A 259 92.29 -9.91 -56.56
CA ALA A 259 92.85 -9.30 -57.75
C ALA A 259 94.33 -8.94 -57.56
N THR A 260 94.69 -8.31 -56.45
CA THR A 260 96.09 -7.97 -56.13
C THR A 260 96.97 -9.21 -55.96
N THR A 261 96.44 -10.33 -55.44
CA THR A 261 97.20 -11.59 -55.30
C THR A 261 97.35 -12.35 -56.61
N ARG A 262 96.34 -12.34 -57.49
CA ARG A 262 96.33 -13.13 -58.74
C ARG A 262 96.84 -12.37 -59.96
N LEU A 263 96.61 -11.06 -60.02
CA LEU A 263 96.90 -10.20 -61.18
C LEU A 263 98.08 -9.25 -60.92
N GLN A 264 98.71 -9.31 -59.74
CA GLN A 264 99.88 -8.48 -59.34
C GLN A 264 99.66 -6.95 -59.46
N VAL A 265 98.43 -6.51 -59.20
CA VAL A 265 98.04 -5.08 -59.20
C VAL A 265 98.65 -4.35 -57.99
N PRO A 266 99.14 -3.10 -58.12
CA PRO A 266 99.82 -2.39 -57.04
C PRO A 266 98.97 -2.20 -55.78
N LYS A 267 99.60 -2.38 -54.62
CA LYS A 267 98.98 -2.36 -53.26
C LYS A 267 98.88 -0.97 -52.62
N ASP A 268 99.00 0.11 -53.38
CA ASP A 268 99.09 1.48 -52.83
C ASP A 268 97.74 2.08 -52.40
N VAL A 269 96.64 1.32 -52.51
CA VAL A 269 95.31 1.77 -52.10
C VAL A 269 95.07 1.46 -50.62
N ALA A 270 94.63 2.47 -49.86
CA ALA A 270 94.32 2.33 -48.44
C ALA A 270 93.21 1.28 -48.20
N LEU A 271 93.34 0.50 -47.13
CA LEU A 271 92.39 -0.56 -46.79
C LEU A 271 90.98 -0.04 -46.52
N GLU A 272 90.87 1.22 -46.08
CA GLU A 272 89.61 1.87 -45.75
C GLU A 272 88.97 2.57 -46.97
N ASP A 273 89.69 2.80 -48.07
CA ASP A 273 89.15 3.51 -49.23
C ASP A 273 88.47 2.53 -50.21
N THR A 274 87.16 2.38 -50.04
CA THR A 274 86.37 1.43 -50.84
C THR A 274 86.13 1.91 -52.26
N GLU A 275 86.09 3.22 -52.48
CA GLU A 275 85.88 3.81 -53.80
C GLU A 275 87.14 3.60 -54.66
N ALA A 276 88.31 3.91 -54.12
CA ALA A 276 89.57 3.65 -54.82
C ALA A 276 89.82 2.15 -55.07
N GLN A 277 89.40 1.26 -54.15
CA GLN A 277 89.46 -0.20 -54.37
C GLN A 277 88.55 -0.66 -55.51
N LEU A 278 87.34 -0.09 -55.60
CA LEU A 278 86.41 -0.35 -56.69
C LEU A 278 86.92 0.16 -58.03
N ASP A 279 87.53 1.35 -58.08
CA ASP A 279 88.10 1.93 -59.29
C ASP A 279 89.23 1.06 -59.86
N VAL A 280 90.11 0.55 -58.99
CA VAL A 280 91.17 -0.38 -59.40
C VAL A 280 90.60 -1.72 -59.85
N LEU A 281 89.60 -2.27 -59.15
CA LEU A 281 88.92 -3.49 -59.57
C LEU A 281 88.22 -3.32 -60.93
N LEU A 282 87.60 -2.16 -61.17
CA LEU A 282 86.94 -1.84 -62.42
C LEU A 282 87.96 -1.78 -63.57
N LEU A 283 89.10 -1.13 -63.37
CA LEU A 283 90.18 -1.08 -64.34
C LEU A 283 90.72 -2.49 -64.64
N CYS A 284 90.93 -3.32 -63.62
CA CYS A 284 91.37 -4.71 -63.80
C CYS A 284 90.35 -5.54 -64.59
N MET A 285 89.05 -5.38 -64.32
CA MET A 285 87.99 -6.07 -65.05
C MET A 285 87.92 -5.61 -66.51
N GLN A 286 88.15 -4.32 -66.78
CA GLN A 286 88.21 -3.78 -68.13
C GLN A 286 89.45 -4.27 -68.90
N ASP A 287 90.62 -4.32 -68.26
CA ASP A 287 91.85 -4.85 -68.85
C ASP A 287 91.73 -6.35 -69.16
N LEU A 288 91.18 -7.13 -68.24
CA LEU A 288 90.87 -8.54 -68.49
C LEU A 288 89.87 -8.72 -69.62
N ALA A 289 88.83 -7.89 -69.69
CA ALA A 289 87.87 -7.92 -70.77
C ALA A 289 88.50 -7.55 -72.12
N ALA A 290 89.42 -6.57 -72.16
CA ALA A 290 90.17 -6.20 -73.34
C ALA A 290 91.10 -7.33 -73.80
N ILE A 291 91.85 -7.94 -72.88
CA ILE A 291 92.71 -9.10 -73.17
C ILE A 291 91.87 -10.30 -73.67
N CYS A 292 90.73 -10.58 -73.04
CA CYS A 292 89.82 -11.63 -73.50
C CYS A 292 89.24 -11.33 -74.89
N ALA A 293 88.93 -10.08 -75.20
CA ALA A 293 88.47 -9.64 -76.51
C ALA A 293 89.56 -9.77 -77.58
N GLU A 294 90.81 -9.46 -77.25
CA GLU A 294 91.98 -9.65 -78.12
C GLU A 294 92.31 -11.13 -78.37
N LEU A 295 92.11 -12.00 -77.37
CA LEU A 295 92.30 -13.45 -77.48
C LEU A 295 91.08 -14.20 -78.05
N GLY A 296 90.01 -13.48 -78.43
CA GLY A 296 88.78 -14.06 -78.99
C GLY A 296 87.95 -14.89 -78.02
N LEU A 297 88.25 -14.82 -76.72
CA LEU A 297 87.63 -15.59 -75.64
C LEU A 297 86.56 -14.73 -74.94
N CYS A 298 85.53 -14.30 -75.66
CA CYS A 298 84.34 -13.74 -75.00
C CYS A 298 83.38 -14.89 -74.65
N PRO A 299 83.06 -15.16 -73.37
CA PRO A 299 81.93 -16.00 -73.04
C PRO A 299 80.63 -15.23 -73.33
N HIS A 300 79.71 -15.86 -74.05
CA HIS A 300 78.36 -15.36 -74.27
C HIS A 300 77.63 -15.26 -72.92
N VAL A 301 77.26 -14.04 -72.50
CA VAL A 301 76.42 -13.82 -71.31
C VAL A 301 74.97 -14.18 -71.67
N PRO A 302 74.28 -15.09 -70.93
CA PRO A 302 72.85 -15.29 -71.11
C PRO A 302 72.07 -14.21 -70.37
N ALA A 303 71.22 -13.50 -71.10
CA ALA A 303 70.23 -12.59 -70.54
C ALA A 303 69.20 -13.39 -69.72
N THR A 304 69.13 -13.16 -68.41
CA THR A 304 67.94 -13.47 -67.62
C THR A 304 67.64 -12.31 -66.69
N THR A 305 66.86 -11.36 -67.21
CA THR A 305 66.09 -10.43 -66.39
C THR A 305 64.68 -11.01 -66.29
N THR A 306 64.41 -11.81 -65.27
CA THR A 306 63.03 -12.08 -64.84
C THR A 306 62.78 -11.24 -63.60
N THR A 307 62.23 -10.06 -63.84
CA THR A 307 61.58 -9.19 -62.87
C THR A 307 60.47 -9.97 -62.17
N GLN A 308 60.72 -10.47 -60.96
CA GLN A 308 59.63 -10.85 -60.05
C GLN A 308 59.14 -9.59 -59.32
N PRO A 309 57.86 -9.22 -59.46
CA PRO A 309 57.28 -8.12 -58.70
C PRO A 309 57.10 -8.57 -57.25
N TRP A 310 57.68 -7.82 -56.33
CA TRP A 310 57.40 -7.94 -54.91
C TRP A 310 55.93 -7.58 -54.67
N HIS A 311 55.12 -8.59 -54.37
CA HIS A 311 53.75 -8.39 -53.90
C HIS A 311 53.78 -7.63 -52.57
N HIS A 312 53.36 -6.37 -52.59
CA HIS A 312 52.90 -5.67 -51.41
C HIS A 312 51.68 -6.42 -50.85
N ARG A 313 51.87 -7.12 -49.72
CA ARG A 313 50.78 -7.58 -48.88
C ARG A 313 50.12 -6.34 -48.26
N ALA A 314 49.02 -5.91 -48.87
CA ALA A 314 48.09 -4.96 -48.27
C ALA A 314 47.58 -5.54 -46.95
N VAL A 315 47.81 -4.82 -45.87
CA VAL A 315 47.16 -5.03 -44.59
C VAL A 315 45.70 -4.60 -44.76
N THR A 316 44.80 -5.56 -44.87
CA THR A 316 43.35 -5.35 -44.77
C THR A 316 43.03 -4.73 -43.41
N ALA A 317 42.47 -3.52 -43.43
CA ALA A 317 41.75 -2.95 -42.30
C ALA A 317 40.48 -3.77 -42.02
N PRO A 318 40.08 -3.99 -40.76
CA PRO A 318 38.79 -4.59 -40.45
C PRO A 318 37.66 -3.60 -40.79
N PRO A 319 36.47 -4.10 -41.22
CA PRO A 319 35.32 -3.24 -41.48
C PRO A 319 34.82 -2.63 -40.17
N SER A 320 34.65 -1.31 -40.18
CA SER A 320 33.81 -0.60 -39.24
C SER A 320 32.38 -1.13 -39.38
N GLN A 321 31.86 -1.77 -38.31
CA GLN A 321 30.43 -2.03 -38.18
C GLN A 321 29.79 -0.76 -37.59
N GLU A 322 28.92 -0.14 -38.39
CA GLU A 322 27.75 0.59 -37.88
C GLU A 322 26.71 -0.40 -37.35
#